data_AF-B6JWU7-F1
#
_entry.id   AF-B6JWU7-F1
#
_cell.length_a   1.000
_cell.length_b   1.000
_cell.length_c   1.000
_cell.angle_alpha   90.00
_cell.angle_beta   90.00
_cell.angle_gamma   90.00
#
_symmetry.space_group_name_H-M   'P 1'
#
loop_
_entity.id
_entity.type
_entity.pdbx_description
1 polymer ?
#
loop_
_entity_poly.entity_id
_entity_poly.type
_entity_poly.pdbx_seq_one_letter_code
_entity_poly.pdbx_strand_id
1 'polypeptide(L)'
;MEVNEFGVPIALEGVLFDVLHHHGFSGVSVAAKHLFLNAFDKYYKSFLKELAVQTHLRKHTVSSPLDVSICLNLHLITRSGMSKEMQRRIQKPCTARLEQVLNVAPEVDVPQEFRSSIETKTVGHLLGPLAVAQNRRSYVYSHLPSFPAAHTYMATPVYPTRPTSPRKIRELATQESRLAENALQRILGANKPPKIDSPRRELFEKTCIELGLEAKHFHIINWEVQKWDPSKSNIS
;
A
#
# COMPACT_ATOMS: atom_id res chain seq x y z
N MET A 1 -4.01 1.33 -14.24
CA MET A 1 -3.92 0.18 -15.17
C MET A 1 -5.22 -0.58 -15.03
N GLU A 2 -6.12 -0.49 -16.01
CA GLU A 2 -7.34 -1.30 -15.99
C GLU A 2 -6.96 -2.77 -16.16
N VAL A 3 -7.33 -3.55 -15.16
CA VAL A 3 -7.06 -4.98 -15.08
C VAL A 3 -8.36 -5.67 -15.44
N ASN A 4 -8.33 -6.57 -16.42
CA ASN A 4 -9.50 -7.39 -16.76
C ASN A 4 -9.89 -8.29 -15.58
N GLU A 5 -11.08 -8.91 -15.58
CA GLU A 5 -11.60 -9.79 -14.51
C GLU A 5 -10.63 -10.89 -14.01
N PHE A 6 -9.53 -11.14 -14.74
CA PHE A 6 -8.52 -12.17 -14.48
C PHE A 6 -7.11 -11.64 -14.15
N GLY A 7 -6.92 -10.37 -13.83
CA GLY A 7 -5.62 -9.90 -13.34
C GLY A 7 -4.60 -9.51 -14.43
N VAL A 8 -4.96 -9.57 -15.72
CA VAL A 8 -4.05 -9.35 -16.85
C VAL A 8 -4.19 -7.90 -17.36
N PRO A 9 -3.08 -7.18 -17.61
CA PRO A 9 -3.15 -5.83 -18.17
C PRO A 9 -3.67 -5.89 -19.60
N ILE A 10 -4.81 -5.22 -19.84
CA ILE A 10 -5.53 -5.16 -21.13
C ILE A 10 -4.58 -4.74 -22.28
N ALA A 11 -3.55 -3.95 -21.96
CA ALA A 11 -2.53 -3.51 -22.90
C ALA A 11 -1.69 -4.65 -23.50
N LEU A 12 -1.24 -5.63 -22.70
CA LEU A 12 -0.42 -6.73 -23.23
C LEU A 12 -1.22 -7.67 -24.12
N GLU A 13 -2.51 -7.83 -23.84
CA GLU A 13 -3.41 -8.63 -24.66
C GLU A 13 -3.55 -8.01 -26.06
N GLY A 14 -3.74 -6.69 -26.13
CA GLY A 14 -3.76 -5.96 -27.39
C GLY A 14 -2.47 -6.16 -28.20
N VAL A 15 -1.31 -6.08 -27.53
CA VAL A 15 0.00 -6.22 -28.21
C VAL A 15 0.15 -7.63 -28.79
N LEU A 16 -0.30 -8.66 -28.08
CA LEU A 16 -0.28 -10.03 -28.55
C LEU A 16 -1.14 -10.21 -29.81
N PHE A 17 -2.37 -9.68 -29.81
CA PHE A 17 -3.26 -9.77 -30.98
C PHE A 17 -2.68 -9.08 -32.22
N ASP A 18 -2.05 -7.92 -32.06
CA ASP A 18 -1.41 -7.23 -33.17
C ASP A 18 -0.23 -8.05 -33.74
N VAL A 19 0.63 -8.61 -32.88
CA VAL A 19 1.74 -9.46 -33.33
C VAL A 19 1.23 -10.69 -34.09
N LEU A 20 0.16 -11.32 -33.61
CA LEU A 20 -0.46 -12.48 -34.26
C LEU A 20 -1.05 -12.12 -35.62
N HIS A 21 -1.73 -10.98 -35.71
CA HIS A 21 -2.28 -10.47 -36.96
C HIS A 21 -1.17 -10.10 -37.97
N HIS A 22 -0.01 -9.61 -37.51
CA HIS A 22 1.14 -9.39 -38.38
C HIS A 22 1.64 -10.70 -39.02
N HIS A 23 1.56 -11.81 -38.30
CA HIS A 23 1.98 -13.14 -38.75
C HIS A 23 0.88 -13.93 -39.48
N GLY A 24 -0.32 -13.35 -39.65
CA GLY A 24 -1.41 -13.96 -40.41
C GLY A 24 -2.30 -14.93 -39.61
N PHE A 25 -2.21 -14.91 -38.28
CA PHE A 25 -3.12 -15.71 -37.43
C PHE A 25 -4.47 -14.99 -37.27
N SER A 26 -5.57 -15.72 -37.48
CA SER A 26 -6.93 -15.19 -37.36
C SER A 26 -7.48 -15.21 -35.92
N GLY A 27 -6.85 -15.95 -35.01
CA GLY A 27 -7.32 -16.06 -33.63
C GLY A 27 -6.41 -16.93 -32.78
N VAL A 28 -6.57 -16.83 -31.45
CA VAL A 28 -5.81 -17.62 -30.47
C VAL A 28 -6.74 -18.15 -29.39
N SER A 29 -6.51 -19.39 -28.97
CA SER A 29 -7.21 -20.02 -27.85
C SER A 29 -6.95 -19.27 -26.54
N VAL A 30 -7.99 -19.10 -25.73
CA VAL A 30 -7.94 -18.38 -24.46
C VAL A 30 -6.87 -18.98 -23.52
N ALA A 31 -6.79 -20.32 -23.44
CA ALA A 31 -5.78 -20.99 -22.62
C ALA A 31 -4.34 -20.72 -23.10
N ALA A 32 -4.11 -20.75 -24.42
CA ALA A 32 -2.80 -20.48 -25.01
C ALA A 32 -2.38 -19.01 -24.81
N LYS A 33 -3.33 -18.08 -24.94
CA LYS A 33 -3.14 -16.66 -24.62
C LYS A 33 -2.65 -16.47 -23.18
N HIS A 34 -3.35 -17.05 -22.19
CA HIS A 34 -2.96 -16.90 -20.79
C HIS A 34 -1.58 -17.51 -20.48
N LEU A 35 -1.28 -18.69 -21.04
CA LEU A 35 0.02 -19.33 -20.86
C LEU A 35 1.15 -18.49 -21.46
N PHE A 36 0.95 -17.94 -22.66
CA PHE A 36 1.94 -17.07 -23.29
C PHE A 36 2.15 -15.78 -22.49
N LEU A 37 1.08 -15.13 -22.06
CA LEU A 37 1.18 -13.88 -21.29
C LEU A 37 1.86 -14.09 -19.94
N ASN A 38 1.59 -15.22 -19.25
CA ASN A 38 2.27 -15.57 -18.02
C ASN A 38 3.77 -15.87 -18.25
N ALA A 39 4.09 -16.62 -19.30
CA ALA A 39 5.47 -16.88 -19.68
C ALA A 39 6.23 -15.58 -20.03
N PHE A 40 5.57 -14.67 -20.76
CA PHE A 40 6.11 -13.36 -21.10
C PHE A 40 6.34 -12.49 -19.86
N ASP A 41 5.36 -12.39 -18.96
CA ASP A 41 5.49 -11.60 -17.73
C ASP A 41 6.64 -12.13 -16.84
N LYS A 42 6.74 -13.46 -16.70
CA LYS A 42 7.86 -14.10 -16.01
C LYS A 42 9.21 -13.79 -16.65
N TYR A 43 9.28 -13.90 -17.98
CA TYR A 43 10.49 -13.58 -18.74
C TYR A 43 10.89 -12.10 -18.60
N TYR A 44 9.94 -11.19 -18.78
CA TYR A 44 10.16 -9.75 -18.73
C TYR A 44 10.61 -9.28 -17.34
N LYS A 45 10.02 -9.85 -16.27
CA LYS A 45 10.48 -9.61 -14.90
C LYS A 45 11.90 -10.12 -14.67
N SER A 46 12.29 -11.26 -15.25
CA SER A 46 13.69 -11.74 -15.18
C SER A 46 14.62 -10.76 -15.89
N PHE A 47 14.26 -10.36 -17.12
CA PHE A 47 15.01 -9.41 -17.92
C PHE A 47 15.23 -8.08 -17.18
N LEU A 48 14.18 -7.50 -16.59
CA LEU A 48 14.28 -6.24 -15.85
C LEU A 48 15.14 -6.37 -14.59
N LYS A 49 15.09 -7.52 -13.89
CA LYS A 49 15.97 -7.78 -12.74
C LYS A 49 17.43 -7.84 -13.18
N GLU A 50 17.72 -8.55 -14.27
CA GLU A 50 19.07 -8.64 -14.82
C GLU A 50 19.58 -7.26 -15.27
N LEU A 51 18.73 -6.48 -15.95
CA LEU A 51 19.04 -5.12 -16.33
C LEU A 51 19.36 -4.25 -15.10
N ALA A 52 18.51 -4.29 -14.06
CA ALA A 52 18.71 -3.53 -12.84
C ALA A 52 20.03 -3.91 -12.12
N VAL A 53 20.37 -5.21 -12.11
CA VAL A 53 21.66 -5.66 -11.58
C VAL A 53 22.81 -5.05 -12.39
N GLN A 54 22.76 -5.09 -13.72
CA GLN A 54 23.82 -4.52 -14.57
C GLN A 54 23.95 -3.00 -14.39
N THR A 55 22.84 -2.27 -14.25
CA THR A 55 22.88 -0.82 -14.01
C THR A 55 23.49 -0.50 -12.65
N HIS A 56 23.13 -1.28 -11.60
CA HIS A 56 23.66 -1.09 -10.26
C HIS A 56 25.14 -1.49 -10.15
N LEU A 57 25.57 -2.55 -10.82
CA LEU A 57 27.00 -2.94 -10.89
C LEU A 57 27.86 -1.81 -11.48
N ARG A 58 27.29 -1.04 -12.40
CA ARG A 58 27.93 0.13 -13.01
C ARG A 58 27.71 1.43 -12.24
N LYS A 59 27.06 1.36 -11.07
CA LYS A 59 26.73 2.50 -10.19
C LYS A 59 25.82 3.54 -10.86
N HIS A 60 25.07 3.14 -11.88
CA HIS A 60 24.05 3.99 -12.50
C HIS A 60 22.71 3.80 -11.78
N THR A 61 21.96 4.90 -11.64
CA THR A 61 20.56 4.89 -11.16
C THR A 61 19.56 4.79 -12.31
N VAL A 62 20.00 5.11 -13.53
CA VAL A 62 19.22 5.06 -14.77
C VAL A 62 19.94 4.16 -15.77
N SER A 63 19.20 3.32 -16.48
CA SER A 63 19.78 2.40 -17.46
C SER A 63 20.42 3.14 -18.62
N SER A 64 21.72 2.90 -18.85
CA SER A 64 22.41 3.35 -20.06
C SER A 64 22.08 2.42 -21.24
N PRO A 65 22.09 2.90 -22.49
CA PRO A 65 21.94 2.03 -23.67
C PRO A 65 23.00 0.91 -23.74
N LEU A 66 24.18 1.14 -23.17
CA LEU A 66 25.21 0.11 -23.08
C LEU A 66 24.78 -1.04 -22.15
N ASP A 67 24.12 -0.72 -21.04
CA ASP A 67 23.63 -1.69 -20.06
C ASP A 67 22.52 -2.56 -20.68
N VAL A 68 21.62 -1.93 -21.44
CA VAL A 68 20.60 -2.62 -22.25
C VAL A 68 21.26 -3.52 -23.29
N SER A 69 22.30 -3.06 -23.99
CA SER A 69 22.97 -3.86 -25.01
C SER A 69 23.60 -5.15 -24.45
N ILE A 70 24.16 -5.08 -23.24
CA ILE A 70 24.74 -6.23 -22.55
C ILE A 70 23.65 -7.19 -22.10
N CYS A 71 22.58 -6.67 -21.51
CA CYS A 71 21.43 -7.47 -21.10
C CYS A 71 20.79 -8.19 -22.29
N LEU A 72 20.60 -7.50 -23.42
CA LEU A 72 20.06 -8.12 -24.65
C LEU A 72 20.96 -9.26 -25.17
N ASN A 73 22.29 -9.10 -25.11
CA ASN A 73 23.20 -10.18 -25.49
C ASN A 73 23.11 -11.38 -24.55
N LEU A 74 22.93 -11.18 -23.25
CA LEU A 74 22.72 -12.27 -22.28
C LEU A 74 21.42 -13.03 -22.56
N HIS A 75 20.37 -12.33 -22.96
CA HIS A 75 19.10 -12.91 -23.38
C HIS A 75 19.08 -13.40 -24.84
N LEU A 76 20.24 -13.48 -25.49
CA LEU A 76 20.41 -13.98 -26.86
C LEU A 76 19.62 -13.18 -27.92
N ILE A 77 19.30 -11.92 -27.63
CA ILE A 77 18.63 -11.02 -28.58
C ILE A 77 19.71 -10.27 -29.37
N THR A 78 19.94 -10.70 -30.61
CA THR A 78 20.94 -10.05 -31.48
C THR A 78 20.45 -8.71 -32.01
N ARG A 79 21.34 -7.71 -32.04
CA ARG A 79 21.07 -6.38 -32.61
C ARG A 79 20.56 -6.43 -34.07
N SER A 80 21.08 -7.36 -34.87
CA SER A 80 20.65 -7.57 -36.26
C SER A 80 19.19 -8.04 -36.36
N GLY A 81 18.78 -8.96 -35.48
CA GLY A 81 17.40 -9.43 -35.38
C GLY A 81 16.43 -8.30 -35.04
N MET A 82 16.80 -7.46 -34.05
CA MET A 82 16.00 -6.30 -33.65
C MET A 82 15.84 -5.27 -34.78
N SER A 83 16.92 -4.98 -35.50
CA SER A 83 16.87 -4.08 -36.67
C SER A 83 15.94 -4.63 -37.77
N LYS A 84 15.96 -5.94 -38.01
CA LYS A 84 15.05 -6.60 -38.96
C LYS A 84 13.59 -6.54 -38.50
N GLU A 85 13.31 -6.76 -37.22
CA GLU A 85 11.96 -6.61 -36.66
C GLU A 85 11.47 -5.16 -36.72
N MET A 86 12.35 -4.19 -36.45
CA MET A 86 12.04 -2.77 -36.57
C MET A 86 11.65 -2.42 -38.02
N GLN A 87 12.44 -2.87 -39.00
CA GLN A 87 12.14 -2.66 -40.42
C GLN A 87 10.78 -3.28 -40.81
N ARG A 88 10.47 -4.48 -40.31
CA ARG A 88 9.18 -5.15 -40.54
C ARG A 88 8.00 -4.37 -39.93
N ARG A 89 8.17 -3.82 -38.73
CA ARG A 89 7.14 -2.99 -38.06
C ARG A 89 6.92 -1.63 -38.71
N ILE A 90 7.96 -1.04 -39.32
CA ILE A 90 7.81 0.18 -40.12
C ILE A 90 6.98 -0.09 -41.38
N GLN A 91 7.17 -1.25 -42.02
CA GLN A 91 6.47 -1.61 -43.25
C GLN A 91 4.99 -1.97 -43.02
N LYS A 92 4.66 -2.55 -41.87
CA LYS A 92 3.29 -2.87 -41.47
C LYS A 92 3.05 -2.25 -40.09
N PRO A 93 2.54 -1.00 -40.01
CA PRO A 93 2.36 -0.32 -38.73
C PRO A 93 1.36 -1.05 -37.82
N CYS A 94 1.53 -0.90 -36.51
CA CYS A 94 0.57 -1.38 -35.52
C CYS A 94 -0.83 -0.79 -35.78
N THR A 95 -1.86 -1.48 -35.29
CA THR A 95 -3.22 -0.95 -35.39
C THR A 95 -3.36 0.29 -34.50
N ALA A 96 -4.11 1.30 -34.95
CA ALA A 96 -4.36 2.55 -34.21
C ALA A 96 -4.91 2.32 -32.77
N ARG A 97 -5.45 1.11 -32.51
CA ARG A 97 -5.93 0.67 -31.20
C ARG A 97 -4.81 0.53 -30.16
N LEU A 98 -3.59 0.15 -30.56
CA LEU A 98 -2.46 0.05 -29.64
C LEU A 98 -1.86 1.40 -29.25
N GLU A 99 -1.85 2.34 -30.19
CA GLU A 99 -1.36 3.70 -29.93
C GLU A 99 -2.20 4.39 -28.86
N GLN A 100 -3.53 4.17 -28.88
CA GLN A 100 -4.44 4.68 -27.86
C GLN A 100 -4.16 4.08 -26.47
N VAL A 101 -3.85 2.79 -26.39
CA VAL A 101 -3.60 2.08 -25.12
C VAL A 101 -2.23 2.45 -24.53
N LEU A 102 -1.22 2.66 -25.37
CA LEU A 102 0.13 3.07 -24.94
C LEU A 102 0.21 4.56 -24.54
N ASN A 103 -0.65 5.41 -25.11
CA ASN A 103 -0.73 6.84 -24.79
C ASN A 103 -1.52 7.17 -23.52
N VAL A 104 -2.06 6.16 -22.82
CA VAL A 104 -2.59 6.37 -21.46
C VAL A 104 -1.39 6.56 -20.54
N ALA A 105 -0.88 7.78 -20.49
CA ALA A 105 -0.07 8.22 -19.37
C ALA A 105 -0.85 7.84 -18.09
N PRO A 106 -0.24 7.14 -17.12
CA PRO A 106 -0.88 7.05 -15.83
C PRO A 106 -0.93 8.49 -15.32
N GLU A 107 -2.08 9.15 -15.46
CA GLU A 107 -2.49 10.09 -14.42
C GLU A 107 -2.42 9.25 -13.15
N VAL A 108 -1.34 9.44 -12.39
CA VAL A 108 -1.23 8.89 -11.05
C VAL A 108 -2.28 9.66 -10.28
N ASP A 109 -3.52 9.19 -10.40
CA ASP A 109 -4.61 9.64 -9.56
C ASP A 109 -4.21 9.18 -8.18
N VAL A 110 -3.58 10.10 -7.44
CA VAL A 110 -3.08 9.85 -6.09
C VAL A 110 -4.26 9.22 -5.35
N PRO A 111 -4.15 7.96 -4.91
CA PRO A 111 -5.27 7.26 -4.31
C PRO A 111 -5.86 8.15 -3.21
N GLN A 112 -7.18 8.16 -3.08
CA GLN A 112 -7.88 9.14 -2.26
C GLN A 112 -7.37 9.17 -0.80
N GLU A 113 -6.86 8.03 -0.33
CA GLU A 113 -6.15 7.81 0.94
C GLU A 113 -4.80 8.55 1.10
N PHE A 114 -4.10 8.82 0.00
CA PHE A 114 -2.85 9.60 -0.05
C PHE A 114 -3.07 11.07 -0.42
N ARG A 115 -4.31 11.46 -0.77
CA ARG A 115 -4.66 12.88 -0.87
C ARG A 115 -4.65 13.44 0.55
N SER A 116 -3.97 14.56 0.77
CA SER A 116 -3.90 15.18 2.10
C SER A 116 -5.32 15.38 2.64
N SER A 117 -5.69 14.70 3.73
CA SER A 117 -7.01 14.81 4.38
C SER A 117 -7.32 16.23 4.86
N ILE A 118 -6.32 17.10 4.83
CA ILE A 118 -6.41 18.51 5.10
C ILE A 118 -6.94 19.20 3.84
N GLU A 119 -8.26 19.19 3.68
CA GLU A 119 -8.94 19.91 2.61
C GLU A 119 -8.61 21.40 2.74
N THR A 120 -7.92 21.98 1.76
CA THR A 120 -7.41 23.37 1.77
C THR A 120 -8.48 24.41 2.09
N LYS A 121 -9.75 24.12 1.79
CA LYS A 121 -10.91 24.95 2.14
C LYS A 121 -11.21 24.97 3.64
N THR A 122 -11.14 23.81 4.30
CA THR A 122 -11.40 23.69 5.75
C THR A 122 -10.30 24.39 6.56
N VAL A 123 -9.04 24.25 6.14
CA VAL A 123 -7.91 24.98 6.76
C VAL A 123 -8.02 26.47 6.53
N GLY A 124 -8.39 26.89 5.32
CA GLY A 124 -8.62 28.30 5.01
C GLY A 124 -9.65 28.92 5.95
N HIS A 125 -10.70 28.18 6.29
CA HIS A 125 -11.72 28.66 7.23
C HIS A 125 -11.23 28.72 8.69
N LEU A 126 -10.52 27.68 9.16
CA LEU A 126 -10.05 27.59 10.55
C LEU A 126 -8.88 28.53 10.88
N LEU A 127 -7.96 28.73 9.93
CA LEU A 127 -6.76 29.53 10.12
C LEU A 127 -6.87 30.94 9.54
N GLY A 128 -7.89 31.22 8.72
CA GLY A 128 -8.14 32.54 8.14
C GLY A 128 -6.89 33.15 7.48
N PRO A 129 -6.44 34.35 7.89
CA PRO A 129 -5.25 34.99 7.31
C PRO A 129 -3.94 34.25 7.58
N LEU A 130 -3.90 33.34 8.58
CA LEU A 130 -2.73 32.51 8.88
C LEU A 130 -2.61 31.27 7.98
N ALA A 131 -3.65 30.96 7.21
CA ALA A 131 -3.67 29.91 6.19
C ALA A 131 -2.95 30.32 4.89
N VAL A 132 -2.74 31.63 4.70
CA VAL A 132 -2.20 32.18 3.46
C VAL A 132 -0.71 31.85 3.37
N ALA A 133 -0.32 31.18 2.27
CA ALA A 133 1.08 30.99 1.93
C ALA A 133 1.76 32.36 1.83
N GLN A 134 2.89 32.54 2.51
CA GLN A 134 3.59 33.83 2.52
C GLN A 134 3.99 34.24 1.09
N ASN A 135 3.87 35.53 0.77
CA ASN A 135 4.30 36.08 -0.51
C ASN A 135 5.75 35.66 -0.79
N ARG A 136 5.95 35.03 -1.95
CA ARG A 136 7.25 34.53 -2.36
C ARG A 136 8.22 35.70 -2.50
N ARG A 137 9.29 35.68 -1.69
CA ARG A 137 10.34 36.70 -1.73
C ARG A 137 11.06 36.65 -3.08
N SER A 138 11.49 37.81 -3.57
CA SER A 138 12.07 37.97 -4.92
C SER A 138 13.34 37.15 -5.17
N TYR A 139 14.06 36.76 -4.12
CA TYR A 139 15.27 35.94 -4.21
C TYR A 139 15.00 34.42 -4.36
N VAL A 140 13.75 33.97 -4.29
CA VAL A 140 13.40 32.55 -4.38
C VAL A 140 13.06 32.18 -5.82
N TYR A 141 13.70 31.14 -6.37
CA TYR A 141 13.49 30.68 -7.74
C TYR A 141 12.10 30.07 -8.01
N SER A 142 11.69 30.06 -9.28
CA SER A 142 10.32 29.70 -9.71
C SER A 142 10.01 28.22 -9.75
N HIS A 143 11.05 27.39 -9.80
CA HIS A 143 10.91 25.94 -9.74
C HIS A 143 10.81 25.42 -8.30
N LEU A 144 11.02 26.28 -7.29
CA LEU A 144 10.88 25.89 -5.89
C LEU A 144 9.42 25.96 -5.44
N PRO A 145 8.99 25.08 -4.52
CA PRO A 145 7.65 25.12 -3.98
C PRO A 145 7.39 26.45 -3.23
N SER A 146 6.12 26.80 -3.06
CA SER A 146 5.72 27.93 -2.21
C SER A 146 6.15 27.70 -0.76
N PHE A 147 6.42 28.79 -0.04
CA PHE A 147 6.67 28.70 1.39
C PHE A 147 5.43 28.14 2.11
N PRO A 148 5.62 27.35 3.18
CA PRO A 148 4.52 26.95 4.04
C PRO A 148 3.84 28.20 4.64
N ALA A 149 2.59 28.02 5.05
CA ALA A 149 1.78 29.09 5.58
C ALA A 149 2.34 29.65 6.90
N ALA A 150 1.99 30.91 7.22
CA ALA A 150 2.61 31.66 8.30
C ALA A 150 2.56 30.97 9.68
N HIS A 151 1.50 30.20 9.96
CA HIS A 151 1.35 29.43 11.20
C HIS A 151 2.45 28.38 11.41
N THR A 152 3.14 27.92 10.35
CA THR A 152 4.25 26.96 10.47
C THR A 152 5.48 27.58 11.13
N TYR A 153 5.63 28.89 11.02
CA TYR A 153 6.77 29.64 11.57
C TYR A 153 6.45 30.35 12.89
N MET A 154 5.17 30.43 13.26
CA MET A 154 4.74 31.05 14.50
C MET A 154 4.71 30.00 15.61
N ALA A 155 5.68 30.06 16.50
CA ALA A 155 5.56 29.37 17.78
C ALA A 155 4.51 30.09 18.62
N THR A 156 3.30 29.52 18.74
CA THR A 156 2.34 29.93 19.76
C THR A 156 2.70 29.22 21.07
N PRO A 157 3.26 29.92 22.07
CA PRO A 157 3.45 29.29 23.37
C PRO A 157 2.06 29.10 24.01
N VAL A 158 1.52 27.90 23.88
CA VAL A 158 0.29 27.49 24.58
C VAL A 158 0.69 27.18 26.01
N TYR A 159 0.59 28.18 26.89
CA TYR A 159 0.71 27.95 28.32
C TYR A 159 -0.63 27.43 28.85
N PRO A 160 -0.72 26.18 29.35
CA PRO A 160 -1.92 25.77 30.06
C PRO A 160 -2.10 26.68 31.28
N THR A 161 -3.31 27.17 31.50
CA THR A 161 -3.62 28.00 32.67
C THR A 161 -3.43 27.16 33.92
N ARG A 162 -2.26 27.30 34.56
CA ARG A 162 -1.97 26.59 35.80
C ARG A 162 -2.80 27.19 36.92
N PRO A 163 -3.62 26.41 37.64
CA PRO A 163 -4.30 26.93 38.82
C PRO A 163 -3.26 27.29 39.88
N THR A 164 -3.27 28.54 40.35
CA THR A 164 -2.33 29.03 41.38
C THR A 164 -2.72 28.57 42.78
N SER A 165 -4.01 28.26 43.02
CA SER A 165 -4.48 27.90 44.35
C SER A 165 -4.17 26.43 44.70
N PRO A 166 -3.54 26.16 45.86
CA PRO A 166 -3.11 24.81 46.23
C PRO A 166 -4.27 23.83 46.41
N ARG A 167 -5.44 24.32 46.84
CA ARG A 167 -6.67 23.51 46.97
C ARG A 167 -7.13 22.97 45.62
N LYS A 168 -7.16 23.83 44.59
CA LYS A 168 -7.61 23.46 43.23
C LYS A 168 -6.63 22.52 42.55
N ILE A 169 -5.32 22.67 42.80
CA ILE A 169 -4.30 21.72 42.33
C ILE A 169 -4.56 20.32 42.90
N ARG A 170 -4.80 20.21 44.22
CA ARG A 170 -5.08 18.92 44.86
C ARG A 170 -6.36 18.28 44.32
N GLU A 171 -7.40 19.09 44.14
CA GLU A 171 -8.68 18.62 43.60
C GLU A 171 -8.52 18.04 42.19
N LEU A 172 -7.87 18.76 41.28
CA LEU A 172 -7.62 18.27 39.91
C LEU A 172 -6.73 17.02 39.92
N ALA A 173 -5.67 17.00 40.74
CA ALA A 173 -4.82 15.81 40.86
C ALA A 173 -5.61 14.58 41.35
N THR A 174 -6.55 14.75 42.29
CA THR A 174 -7.42 13.64 42.72
C THR A 174 -8.42 13.21 41.64
N GLN A 175 -8.94 14.15 40.84
CA GLN A 175 -9.84 13.84 39.73
C GLN A 175 -9.11 13.04 38.64
N GLU A 176 -7.92 13.50 38.25
CA GLU A 176 -7.07 12.80 37.28
C GLU A 176 -6.66 11.40 37.80
N SER A 177 -6.30 11.29 39.08
CA SER A 177 -5.95 10.00 39.70
C SER A 177 -7.11 9.01 39.65
N ARG A 178 -8.34 9.46 39.95
CA ARG A 178 -9.54 8.62 39.85
C ARG A 178 -9.82 8.17 38.43
N LEU A 179 -9.65 9.06 37.44
CA LEU A 179 -9.82 8.71 36.03
C LEU A 179 -8.77 7.68 35.58
N ALA A 180 -7.51 7.85 36.00
CA ALA A 180 -6.44 6.91 35.71
C ALA A 180 -6.69 5.54 36.35
N GLU A 181 -7.12 5.50 37.61
CA GLU A 181 -7.47 4.26 38.29
C GLU A 181 -8.62 3.54 37.60
N ASN A 182 -9.69 4.26 37.26
CA ASN A 182 -10.83 3.69 36.53
C ASN A 182 -10.43 3.13 35.17
N ALA A 183 -9.53 3.81 34.45
CA ALA A 183 -9.00 3.32 33.18
C ALA A 183 -8.18 2.04 33.39
N LEU A 184 -7.31 2.00 34.41
CA LEU A 184 -6.53 0.80 34.75
C LEU A 184 -7.42 -0.37 35.16
N GLN A 185 -8.46 -0.12 35.96
CA GLN A 185 -9.42 -1.16 36.34
C GLN A 185 -10.14 -1.72 35.11
N ARG A 186 -10.49 -0.88 34.13
CA ARG A 186 -11.08 -1.33 32.85
C ARG A 186 -10.09 -2.16 32.04
N ILE A 187 -8.83 -1.75 31.95
CA ILE A 187 -7.78 -2.50 31.24
C ILE A 187 -7.52 -3.85 31.91
N LEU A 188 -7.42 -3.88 33.24
CA LEU A 188 -7.23 -5.11 34.01
C LEU A 188 -8.45 -6.02 33.95
N GLY A 189 -9.66 -5.44 33.93
CA GLY A 189 -10.91 -6.17 33.74
C GLY A 189 -11.00 -6.80 32.35
N ALA A 190 -10.61 -6.08 31.30
CA ALA A 190 -10.59 -6.58 29.92
C ALA A 190 -9.54 -7.68 29.70
N ASN A 191 -8.42 -7.65 30.42
CA ASN A 191 -7.35 -8.65 30.34
C ASN A 191 -7.57 -9.86 31.26
N LYS A 192 -8.58 -9.85 32.14
CA LYS A 192 -8.95 -11.06 32.88
C LYS A 192 -9.66 -12.02 31.92
N PRO A 193 -9.14 -13.24 31.71
CA PRO A 193 -9.88 -14.22 30.92
C PRO A 193 -11.23 -14.45 31.60
N PRO A 194 -12.34 -14.56 30.84
CA PRO A 194 -13.64 -14.83 31.42
C PRO A 194 -13.55 -16.10 32.26
N LYS A 195 -14.02 -16.02 33.51
CA LYS A 195 -14.15 -17.19 34.38
C LYS A 195 -15.35 -17.98 33.84
N ILE A 196 -15.05 -18.90 32.92
CA ILE A 196 -16.06 -19.74 32.29
C ILE A 196 -16.21 -20.97 33.19
N ASP A 197 -17.23 -20.93 34.03
CA ASP A 197 -17.69 -22.08 34.82
C ASP A 197 -18.44 -23.02 33.86
N SER A 198 -17.72 -23.75 33.01
CA SER A 198 -18.33 -24.73 32.10
C SER A 198 -18.36 -26.12 32.74
N PRO A 199 -19.51 -26.82 32.73
CA PRO A 199 -19.62 -28.17 33.29
C PRO A 199 -18.72 -29.18 32.57
N ARG A 200 -18.35 -28.91 31.32
CA ARG A 200 -17.37 -29.71 30.56
C ARG A 200 -15.95 -29.60 31.11
N ARG A 201 -15.56 -28.42 31.63
CA ARG A 201 -14.23 -28.22 32.22
C ARG A 201 -14.10 -28.98 33.53
N GLU A 202 -15.14 -28.97 34.36
CA GLU A 202 -15.18 -29.77 35.59
C GLU A 202 -15.13 -31.28 35.30
N LEU A 203 -15.85 -31.74 34.28
CA LEU A 203 -15.80 -33.15 33.86
C LEU A 203 -14.40 -33.54 33.36
N PHE A 204 -13.76 -32.67 32.58
CA PHE A 204 -12.40 -32.88 32.10
C PHE A 204 -11.37 -32.91 33.23
N GLU A 205 -11.48 -31.99 34.20
CA GLU A 205 -10.59 -31.99 35.37
C GLU A 205 -10.76 -33.27 36.21
N LYS A 206 -11.99 -33.78 36.36
CA LYS A 206 -12.26 -35.07 37.02
C LYS A 206 -11.64 -36.24 36.26
N THR A 207 -11.81 -36.31 34.95
CA THR A 207 -11.24 -37.41 34.15
C THR A 207 -9.71 -37.37 34.09
N CYS A 208 -9.09 -36.19 34.10
CA CYS A 208 -7.64 -36.06 34.23
C CYS A 208 -7.13 -36.60 35.56
N ILE A 209 -7.83 -36.31 36.66
CA ILE A 209 -7.50 -36.85 37.99
C ILE A 209 -7.62 -38.37 38.02
N GLU A 210 -8.68 -38.93 37.42
CA GLU A 210 -8.90 -40.39 37.32
C GLU A 210 -7.80 -41.09 36.52
N LEU A 211 -7.25 -40.43 35.49
CA LEU A 211 -6.17 -40.95 34.67
C LEU A 211 -4.76 -40.65 35.23
N GLY A 212 -4.66 -40.02 36.40
CA GLY A 212 -3.38 -39.66 37.03
C GLY A 212 -2.59 -38.59 36.27
N LEU A 213 -3.27 -37.79 35.45
CA LEU A 213 -2.67 -36.74 34.61
C LEU A 213 -2.93 -35.36 35.23
N GLU A 214 -1.92 -34.49 35.24
CA GLU A 214 -2.12 -33.09 35.66
C GLU A 214 -2.78 -32.28 34.54
N ALA A 215 -3.97 -31.74 34.80
CA ALA A 215 -4.72 -30.92 33.85
C ALA A 215 -3.95 -29.68 33.33
N LYS A 216 -2.91 -29.24 34.05
CA LYS A 216 -2.03 -28.11 33.66
C LYS A 216 -1.19 -28.38 32.42
N HIS A 217 -0.93 -29.65 32.09
CA HIS A 217 -0.17 -30.03 30.89
C HIS A 217 -0.98 -29.88 29.59
N PHE A 218 -2.30 -29.70 29.68
CA PHE A 218 -3.16 -29.58 28.52
C PHE A 218 -3.61 -28.13 28.33
N HIS A 219 -3.21 -27.50 27.22
CA HIS A 219 -3.77 -26.23 26.79
C HIS A 219 -5.16 -26.47 26.18
N ILE A 220 -6.21 -26.29 26.99
CA ILE A 220 -7.59 -26.36 26.51
C ILE A 220 -7.87 -25.10 25.67
N ILE A 221 -7.86 -25.25 24.34
CA ILE A 221 -8.30 -24.21 23.42
C ILE A 221 -9.83 -24.13 23.49
N ASN A 222 -10.36 -23.00 23.96
CA ASN A 222 -11.80 -22.82 24.11
C ASN A 222 -12.41 -22.27 22.80
N TRP A 223 -12.92 -23.18 21.97
CA TRP A 223 -13.58 -22.85 20.71
C TRP A 223 -14.92 -22.11 20.89
N GLU A 224 -15.48 -22.07 22.11
CA GLU A 224 -16.75 -21.36 22.39
C GLU A 224 -16.56 -19.83 22.59
N VAL A 225 -15.35 -19.35 22.89
CA VAL A 225 -15.05 -17.91 23.06
C VAL A 225 -14.89 -17.20 21.71
N GLN A 226 -14.70 -17.95 20.61
CA GLN A 226 -14.66 -17.44 19.24
C GLN A 226 -16.04 -17.49 18.55
N LYS A 227 -17.14 -17.26 19.27
CA LYS A 227 -18.40 -16.96 18.56
C LYS A 227 -18.26 -15.57 17.93
N TRP A 228 -18.09 -15.57 16.61
CA TRP A 228 -18.23 -14.39 15.75
C TRP A 228 -19.55 -13.69 16.13
N ASP A 229 -19.45 -12.43 16.54
CA ASP A 229 -20.59 -11.59 16.91
C ASP A 229 -20.94 -10.70 15.70
N PRO A 230 -21.93 -11.06 14.86
CA PRO A 230 -22.20 -10.36 13.60
C PRO A 230 -22.74 -8.92 13.81
N SER A 231 -23.04 -8.54 15.06
CA SER A 231 -23.50 -7.19 15.41
C SER A 231 -22.38 -6.15 15.50
N LYS A 232 -21.11 -6.58 15.56
CA LYS A 232 -19.94 -5.68 15.68
C LYS A 232 -19.32 -5.28 14.33
N SER A 233 -19.90 -5.70 13.21
CA SER A 233 -19.45 -5.34 11.85
C SER A 233 -20.25 -4.20 11.21
N ASN A 234 -20.80 -3.27 12.01
CA ASN A 234 -21.24 -1.98 11.47
C ASN A 234 -20.14 -0.96 11.72
N ILE A 235 -19.19 -0.94 10.79
CA ILE A 235 -18.23 0.14 10.61
C ILE A 235 -18.97 1.21 9.81
N SER A 236 -19.28 2.33 10.48
CA SER A 236 -19.56 3.63 9.85
C SER A 236 -18.25 4.26 9.39
#